data_AF-A0A7C2LYK6-F1
#
_entry.id   AF-A0A7C2LYK6-F1
#
_cell.length_a   1.000
_cell.length_b   1.000
_cell.length_c   1.000
_cell.angle_alpha   90.00
_cell.angle_beta   90.00
_cell.angle_gamma   90.00
#
_symmetry.space_group_name_H-M   'P 1'
#
loop_
_entity.id
_entity.type
_entity.pdbx_description
1 polymer ?
#
loop_
_entity_poly.entity_id
_entity_poly.type
_entity_poly.pdbx_seq_one_letter_code
_entity_poly.pdbx_strand_id
1 'polypeptide(L)'
;MRPVVIPAGIHQRMICHATNTHMIKAYHMTRSAQFSFIAALGILILLQGCNRQEAETTHDYPVTPVDFTRVHLHDGFWKHWVATARHSTIPYAFQKCEETGRIDNFIFAAGIREGRFRGQFGFDDSDVYKIMEGASYALMLEEDPDLDAYLDTLIRYISGAQEEDGYLYTAWTLKANDYNDFACCSYSEAGQWEGTSGASHEFYNAGHMYEAAVAHFLA
;
A
#
# COMPACT_ATOMS: atom_id res chain seq x y z
N MET A 1 6.58 -63.50 66.18
CA MET A 1 5.95 -64.83 66.32
C MET A 1 5.43 -65.28 64.95
N ARG A 2 5.61 -66.55 64.58
CA ARG A 2 4.80 -67.29 63.56
C ARG A 2 3.59 -67.92 64.30
N PRO A 3 2.43 -68.29 63.71
CA PRO A 3 2.24 -69.21 62.55
C PRO A 3 1.29 -68.70 61.41
N VAL A 4 1.33 -69.19 60.15
CA VAL A 4 0.67 -70.40 59.52
C VAL A 4 -0.88 -70.28 59.49
N VAL A 5 -1.66 -70.51 58.40
CA VAL A 5 -2.07 -71.80 57.76
C VAL A 5 -2.67 -71.58 56.34
N ILE A 6 -2.61 -72.63 55.49
CA ILE A 6 -3.12 -72.84 54.11
C ILE A 6 -3.62 -74.31 54.02
N PRO A 7 -4.57 -74.79 53.14
CA PRO A 7 -5.36 -74.19 52.05
C PRO A 7 -6.91 -74.43 52.13
N ALA A 8 -7.69 -73.99 51.12
CA ALA A 8 -8.68 -74.83 50.37
C ALA A 8 -9.43 -74.04 49.26
N GLY A 9 -9.77 -74.68 48.13
CA GLY A 9 -10.68 -74.13 47.11
C GLY A 9 -11.76 -75.15 46.73
N ILE A 10 -12.63 -74.85 45.73
CA ILE A 10 -13.19 -75.79 44.73
C ILE A 10 -14.22 -75.09 43.81
N HIS A 11 -14.27 -75.58 42.56
CA HIS A 11 -15.10 -75.25 41.40
C HIS A 11 -16.58 -74.80 41.60
N GLN A 12 -17.07 -74.00 40.63
CA GLN A 12 -18.16 -74.43 39.72
C GLN A 12 -18.24 -73.59 38.42
N ARG A 13 -18.24 -74.26 37.24
CA ARG A 13 -18.84 -73.94 35.90
C ARG A 13 -18.80 -72.47 35.37
N MET A 14 -18.22 -72.17 34.21
CA MET A 14 -18.56 -72.60 32.82
C MET A 14 -19.90 -72.05 32.30
N ILE A 15 -19.85 -71.11 31.33
CA ILE A 15 -20.63 -71.09 30.07
C ILE A 15 -20.05 -70.03 29.10
N CYS A 16 -20.10 -70.36 27.82
CA CYS A 16 -19.51 -69.68 26.67
C CYS A 16 -20.47 -68.66 26.03
N HIS A 17 -20.00 -67.51 25.52
CA HIS A 17 -20.12 -67.20 24.08
C HIS A 17 -19.35 -65.96 23.61
N ALA A 18 -18.98 -65.97 22.32
CA ALA A 18 -18.26 -64.90 21.65
C ALA A 18 -19.20 -63.84 21.05
N THR A 19 -18.69 -62.62 20.90
CA THR A 19 -18.80 -61.75 19.70
C THR A 19 -18.29 -60.35 20.06
N ASN A 20 -17.47 -59.70 19.19
CA ASN A 20 -17.93 -58.52 18.43
C ASN A 20 -16.88 -57.93 17.44
N THR A 21 -16.37 -58.72 16.50
CA THR A 21 -15.49 -58.20 15.43
C THR A 21 -16.23 -57.30 14.42
N HIS A 22 -17.57 -57.31 14.42
CA HIS A 22 -18.40 -56.51 13.52
C HIS A 22 -18.58 -55.05 13.97
N MET A 23 -18.76 -54.80 15.28
CA MET A 23 -18.91 -53.43 15.82
C MET A 23 -17.70 -52.54 15.53
N ILE A 24 -16.48 -53.08 15.60
CA ILE A 24 -15.25 -52.31 15.35
C ILE A 24 -15.15 -51.89 13.88
N LYS A 25 -15.45 -52.78 12.93
CA LYS A 25 -15.47 -52.44 11.49
C LYS A 25 -16.55 -51.40 11.16
N ALA A 26 -17.73 -51.50 11.77
CA ALA A 26 -18.79 -50.51 11.60
C ALA A 26 -18.34 -49.12 12.09
N TYR A 27 -17.74 -49.04 13.28
CA TYR A 27 -17.28 -47.78 13.88
C TYR A 27 -16.18 -47.07 13.07
N HIS A 28 -15.22 -47.83 12.51
CA HIS A 28 -14.21 -47.25 11.63
C HIS A 28 -14.80 -46.77 10.28
N MET A 29 -15.79 -47.48 9.74
CA MET A 29 -16.40 -47.15 8.44
C MET A 29 -17.33 -45.94 8.53
N THR A 30 -18.07 -45.74 9.64
CA THR A 30 -18.80 -44.49 9.89
C THR A 30 -17.86 -43.31 10.10
N ARG A 31 -16.74 -43.51 10.79
CA ARG A 31 -15.76 -42.45 11.04
C ARG A 31 -15.03 -42.01 9.76
N SER A 32 -14.66 -42.92 8.85
CA SER A 32 -14.09 -42.55 7.56
C SER A 32 -15.12 -41.82 6.67
N ALA A 33 -16.37 -42.29 6.64
CA ALA A 33 -17.45 -41.62 5.92
C ALA A 33 -17.70 -40.19 6.43
N GLN A 34 -17.68 -39.97 7.76
CA GLN A 34 -17.78 -38.64 8.36
C GLN A 34 -16.60 -37.72 7.99
N PHE A 35 -15.37 -38.21 8.03
CA PHE A 35 -14.20 -37.43 7.58
C PHE A 35 -14.29 -37.06 6.10
N SER A 36 -14.70 -37.98 5.23
CA SER A 36 -14.92 -37.69 3.81
C SER A 36 -16.04 -36.68 3.58
N PHE A 37 -17.12 -36.72 4.37
CA PHE A 37 -18.21 -35.74 4.29
C PHE A 37 -17.76 -34.33 4.72
N ILE A 38 -17.01 -34.23 5.82
CA ILE A 38 -16.49 -32.94 6.31
C ILE A 38 -15.46 -32.36 5.34
N ALA A 39 -14.58 -33.19 4.77
CA ALA A 39 -13.63 -32.76 3.75
C ALA A 39 -14.32 -32.28 2.47
N ALA A 40 -15.34 -33.00 1.99
CA ALA A 40 -16.14 -32.59 0.84
C ALA A 40 -16.92 -31.28 1.09
N LEU A 41 -17.47 -31.10 2.29
CA LEU A 41 -18.15 -29.87 2.68
C LEU A 41 -17.18 -28.68 2.77
N GLY A 42 -15.98 -28.89 3.31
CA GLY A 42 -14.92 -27.88 3.34
C GLY A 42 -14.46 -27.46 1.94
N ILE A 43 -14.30 -28.41 1.02
CA ILE A 43 -13.99 -28.13 -0.40
C ILE A 43 -15.14 -27.35 -1.06
N LEU A 44 -16.40 -27.70 -0.79
CA LEU A 44 -17.56 -27.00 -1.34
C LEU A 44 -17.66 -25.54 -0.83
N ILE A 45 -17.33 -25.30 0.44
CA ILE A 45 -17.28 -23.95 1.04
C ILE A 45 -16.14 -23.13 0.43
N LEU A 46 -14.96 -23.73 0.23
CA LEU A 46 -13.83 -23.07 -0.45
C LEU A 46 -14.17 -22.69 -1.91
N LEU A 47 -14.93 -23.53 -2.61
CA LEU A 47 -15.38 -23.25 -3.98
C LEU A 47 -16.46 -22.16 -4.06
N GLN A 48 -17.29 -21.98 -3.04
CA GLN A 48 -18.26 -20.87 -3.00
C GLN A 48 -17.66 -19.54 -2.53
N GLY A 49 -16.54 -19.56 -1.82
CA GLY A 49 -15.78 -18.35 -1.45
C GLY A 49 -15.17 -17.60 -2.65
N CYS A 50 -15.07 -18.24 -3.82
CA CYS A 50 -14.59 -17.62 -5.06
C CYS A 50 -15.71 -17.09 -5.97
N ASN A 51 -16.94 -16.96 -5.48
CA ASN A 51 -17.95 -16.17 -6.20
C ASN A 51 -17.64 -14.69 -5.98
N ARG A 52 -16.67 -14.16 -6.75
CA ARG A 52 -16.39 -12.72 -6.84
C ARG A 52 -17.62 -12.07 -7.44
N GLN A 53 -18.53 -11.65 -6.57
CA GLN A 53 -19.67 -10.84 -6.96
C GLN A 53 -19.08 -9.57 -7.56
N GLU A 54 -19.14 -9.47 -8.89
CA GLU A 54 -18.88 -8.22 -9.60
C GLU A 54 -19.83 -7.22 -8.98
N ALA A 55 -19.26 -6.30 -8.18
CA ALA A 55 -20.05 -5.23 -7.60
C ALA A 55 -20.69 -4.49 -8.77
N GLU A 56 -22.01 -4.36 -8.79
CA GLU A 56 -22.68 -3.51 -9.77
C GLU A 56 -22.03 -2.14 -9.67
N THR A 57 -21.24 -1.78 -10.68
CA THR A 57 -20.58 -0.48 -10.74
C THR A 57 -21.66 0.54 -10.97
N THR A 58 -22.17 1.12 -9.89
CA THR A 58 -22.97 2.33 -9.94
C THR A 58 -22.11 3.38 -10.64
N HIS A 59 -22.43 3.66 -11.90
CA HIS A 59 -21.71 4.66 -12.67
C HIS A 59 -21.97 6.03 -12.06
N ASP A 60 -21.03 6.53 -11.26
CA ASP A 60 -21.09 7.84 -10.60
C ASP A 60 -21.26 9.00 -11.59
N TYR A 61 -20.83 8.79 -12.85
CA TYR A 61 -20.97 9.72 -13.96
C TYR A 61 -21.72 9.08 -15.15
N PRO A 62 -22.54 9.87 -15.89
CA PRO A 62 -23.35 9.37 -17.01
C PRO A 62 -22.52 9.01 -18.27
N VAL A 63 -21.20 9.22 -18.24
CA VAL A 63 -20.25 8.91 -19.31
C VAL A 63 -19.00 8.28 -18.70
N THR A 64 -18.41 7.31 -19.41
CA THR A 64 -17.14 6.70 -19.01
C THR A 64 -16.00 7.36 -19.78
N PRO A 65 -14.91 7.82 -19.13
CA PRO A 65 -13.74 8.33 -19.83
C PRO A 65 -13.07 7.21 -20.65
N VAL A 66 -12.51 7.55 -21.81
CA VAL A 66 -11.58 6.67 -22.51
C VAL A 66 -10.20 6.92 -21.91
N ASP A 67 -9.64 5.90 -21.27
CA ASP A 67 -8.30 5.95 -20.70
C ASP A 67 -7.26 6.36 -21.76
N PHE A 68 -6.34 7.25 -21.39
CA PHE A 68 -5.36 7.81 -22.32
C PHE A 68 -4.34 6.76 -22.82
N THR A 69 -4.06 5.71 -22.06
CA THR A 69 -3.24 4.56 -22.49
C THR A 69 -3.84 3.82 -23.68
N ARG A 70 -5.16 3.95 -23.90
CA ARG A 70 -5.88 3.36 -25.03
C ARG A 70 -5.90 4.26 -26.27
N VAL A 71 -5.25 5.44 -26.24
CA VAL A 71 -5.26 6.44 -27.30
C VAL A 71 -3.85 6.69 -27.81
N HIS A 72 -3.48 6.00 -28.90
CA HIS A 72 -2.13 6.10 -29.46
C HIS A 72 -2.02 7.25 -30.48
N LEU A 73 -1.15 8.22 -30.20
CA LEU A 73 -0.86 9.35 -31.09
C LEU A 73 0.21 8.95 -32.13
N HIS A 74 -0.21 8.70 -33.37
CA HIS A 74 0.70 8.25 -34.42
C HIS A 74 1.57 9.37 -35.01
N ASP A 75 1.04 10.58 -35.18
CA ASP A 75 1.74 11.77 -35.69
C ASP A 75 1.11 13.10 -35.21
N GLY A 76 1.51 14.22 -35.83
CA GLY A 76 0.86 15.51 -35.66
C GLY A 76 1.21 16.31 -34.39
N PHE A 77 0.43 17.36 -34.17
CA PHE A 77 0.69 18.40 -33.16
C PHE A 77 0.77 17.85 -31.73
N TRP A 78 -0.18 17.02 -31.32
CA TRP A 78 -0.23 16.52 -29.94
C TRP A 78 0.88 15.49 -29.65
N LYS A 79 1.26 14.65 -30.62
CA LYS A 79 2.39 13.73 -30.43
C LYS A 79 3.69 14.48 -30.15
N HIS A 80 3.91 15.61 -30.85
CA HIS A 80 5.07 16.45 -30.61
C HIS A 80 5.10 16.97 -29.17
N TRP A 81 4.00 17.50 -28.64
CA TRP A 81 3.94 18.03 -27.27
C TRP A 81 4.04 16.94 -26.19
N VAL A 82 3.46 15.77 -26.38
CA VAL A 82 3.64 14.62 -25.46
C VAL A 82 5.10 14.17 -25.43
N ALA A 83 5.74 14.06 -26.60
CA ALA A 83 7.18 13.75 -26.68
C ALA A 83 8.05 14.84 -26.04
N THR A 84 7.72 16.13 -26.22
CA THR A 84 8.40 17.25 -25.54
C THR A 84 8.22 17.19 -24.02
N ALA A 85 7.04 16.84 -23.53
CA ALA A 85 6.80 16.66 -22.10
C ALA A 85 7.69 15.56 -21.51
N ARG A 86 7.72 14.38 -22.13
CA ARG A 86 8.55 13.22 -21.76
C ARG A 86 10.05 13.53 -21.81
N HIS A 87 10.56 13.96 -22.97
CA HIS A 87 12.01 14.03 -23.20
C HIS A 87 12.66 15.37 -22.82
N SER A 88 11.89 16.40 -22.47
CA SER A 88 12.43 17.72 -22.16
C SER A 88 11.82 18.32 -20.89
N THR A 89 10.50 18.40 -20.79
CA THR A 89 9.85 19.10 -19.66
C THR A 89 10.04 18.37 -18.33
N ILE A 90 9.81 17.05 -18.28
CA ILE A 90 9.94 16.26 -17.05
C ILE A 90 11.39 16.24 -16.53
N PRO A 91 12.42 15.91 -17.34
CA PRO A 91 13.82 15.99 -16.90
C PRO A 91 14.23 17.40 -16.43
N TYR A 92 13.83 18.44 -17.17
CA TYR A 92 14.12 19.83 -16.79
C TYR A 92 13.43 20.24 -15.48
N ALA A 93 12.18 19.80 -15.26
CA ALA A 93 11.44 20.13 -14.05
C ALA A 93 12.03 19.45 -12.81
N PHE A 94 12.45 18.17 -12.94
CA PHE A 94 13.22 17.50 -11.88
C PHE A 94 14.56 18.20 -11.61
N GLN A 95 15.33 18.53 -12.65
CA GLN A 95 16.57 19.29 -12.51
C GLN A 95 16.35 20.61 -11.75
N LYS A 96 15.23 21.32 -12.00
CA LYS A 96 14.90 22.53 -11.24
C LYS A 96 14.54 22.24 -9.79
N CYS A 97 13.89 21.13 -9.49
CA CYS A 97 13.64 20.71 -8.11
C CYS A 97 14.92 20.34 -7.35
N GLU A 98 15.93 19.79 -8.03
CA GLU A 98 17.27 19.56 -7.47
C GLU A 98 18.01 20.89 -7.23
N GLU A 99 18.19 21.71 -8.28
CA GLU A 99 18.92 22.98 -8.23
C GLU A 99 18.38 23.94 -7.17
N THR A 100 17.05 24.03 -7.06
CA THR A 100 16.35 24.95 -6.15
C THR A 100 16.02 24.33 -4.79
N GLY A 101 16.41 23.08 -4.55
CA GLY A 101 16.37 22.43 -3.24
C GLY A 101 15.04 21.85 -2.78
N ARG A 102 14.06 21.65 -3.67
CA ARG A 102 12.78 21.00 -3.31
C ARG A 102 13.00 19.55 -2.89
N ILE A 103 13.83 18.80 -3.63
CA ILE A 103 14.18 17.41 -3.30
C ILE A 103 15.08 17.35 -2.05
N ASP A 104 15.96 18.34 -1.87
CA ASP A 104 16.78 18.50 -0.65
C ASP A 104 15.91 18.52 0.62
N ASN A 105 14.75 19.18 0.59
CA ASN A 105 13.86 19.28 1.75
C ASN A 105 13.40 17.92 2.27
N PHE A 106 13.04 16.99 1.39
CA PHE A 106 12.70 15.62 1.78
C PHE A 106 13.92 14.88 2.35
N ILE A 107 15.10 15.02 1.74
CA ILE A 107 16.34 14.40 2.23
C ILE A 107 16.70 14.91 3.64
N PHE A 108 16.47 16.19 3.92
CA PHE A 108 16.70 16.80 5.23
C PHE A 108 15.64 16.38 6.25
N ALA A 109 14.36 16.41 5.89
CA ALA A 109 13.26 16.00 6.76
C ALA A 109 13.38 14.51 7.15
N ALA A 110 13.85 13.67 6.22
CA ALA A 110 14.16 12.26 6.46
C ALA A 110 15.41 12.00 7.31
N GLY A 111 16.16 13.04 7.71
CA GLY A 111 17.42 12.89 8.44
C GLY A 111 18.56 12.19 7.67
N ILE A 112 18.40 11.98 6.35
CA ILE A 112 19.38 11.29 5.49
C ILE A 112 20.65 12.15 5.31
N ARG A 113 20.50 13.47 5.35
CA ARG A 113 21.59 14.46 5.37
C ARG A 113 21.17 15.65 6.22
N GLU A 114 22.10 16.23 6.96
CA GLU A 114 21.83 17.48 7.69
C GLU A 114 21.62 18.65 6.72
N GLY A 115 20.65 19.51 7.03
CA GLY A 115 20.32 20.67 6.23
C GLY A 115 19.25 21.54 6.88
N ARG A 116 18.68 22.45 6.08
CA ARG A 116 17.59 23.36 6.44
C ARG A 116 16.65 23.47 5.25
N PHE A 117 15.39 23.78 5.51
CA PHE A 117 14.40 24.00 4.46
C PHE A 117 14.90 25.02 3.42
N ARG A 118 14.69 24.70 2.15
CA ARG A 118 15.07 25.48 0.96
C ARG A 118 13.82 25.78 0.16
N GLY A 119 13.46 27.05 0.08
CA GLY A 119 12.22 27.48 -0.55
C GLY A 119 11.72 28.79 0.03
N GLN A 120 10.64 29.30 -0.55
CA GLN A 120 9.95 30.50 -0.06
C GLN A 120 8.46 30.28 0.15
N PHE A 121 7.98 29.05 -0.07
CA PHE A 121 6.57 28.68 0.03
C PHE A 121 6.44 27.33 0.74
N GLY A 122 5.49 27.20 1.67
CA GLY A 122 5.21 25.92 2.32
C GLY A 122 4.67 24.86 1.36
N PHE A 123 4.21 25.27 0.17
CA PHE A 123 3.80 24.36 -0.90
C PHE A 123 4.95 23.90 -1.83
N ASP A 124 6.21 24.27 -1.57
CA ASP A 124 7.35 23.90 -2.44
C ASP A 124 7.52 22.35 -2.57
N ASP A 125 7.03 21.56 -1.61
CA ASP A 125 6.93 20.08 -1.70
C ASP A 125 6.09 19.62 -2.91
N SER A 126 5.00 20.33 -3.21
CA SER A 126 4.01 19.93 -4.21
C SER A 126 4.55 19.94 -5.63
N ASP A 127 5.61 20.69 -5.91
CA ASP A 127 6.24 20.70 -7.23
C ASP A 127 6.86 19.33 -7.55
N VAL A 128 7.48 18.68 -6.56
CA VAL A 128 8.03 17.32 -6.74
C VAL A 128 6.91 16.34 -7.05
N TYR A 129 5.81 16.39 -6.30
CA TYR A 129 4.66 15.49 -6.50
C TYR A 129 4.06 15.62 -7.91
N LYS A 130 3.76 16.84 -8.37
CA LYS A 130 3.20 17.09 -9.72
C LYS A 130 4.10 16.58 -10.85
N ILE A 131 5.43 16.66 -10.69
CA ILE A 131 6.37 16.17 -11.70
C ILE A 131 6.45 14.64 -11.64
N MET A 132 6.38 14.02 -10.47
CA MET A 132 6.26 12.56 -10.32
C MET A 132 4.95 12.03 -10.92
N GLU A 133 3.84 12.75 -10.79
CA GLU A 133 2.56 12.43 -11.45
C GLU A 133 2.74 12.42 -12.99
N GLY A 134 3.28 13.51 -13.55
CA GLY A 134 3.56 13.62 -14.98
C GLY A 134 4.56 12.58 -15.51
N ALA A 135 5.56 12.22 -14.72
CA ALA A 135 6.50 11.15 -15.01
C ALA A 135 5.82 9.77 -15.03
N SER A 136 4.91 9.51 -14.08
CA SER A 136 4.15 8.27 -14.01
C SER A 136 3.23 8.11 -15.22
N TYR A 137 2.53 9.17 -15.65
CA TYR A 137 1.76 9.15 -16.90
C TYR A 137 2.66 8.95 -18.14
N ALA A 138 3.92 9.41 -18.11
CA ALA A 138 4.86 9.15 -19.20
C ALA A 138 5.30 7.68 -19.24
N LEU A 139 5.51 7.04 -18.09
CA LEU A 139 5.84 5.61 -17.98
C LEU A 139 4.71 4.70 -18.51
N MET A 140 3.43 5.03 -18.21
CA MET A 140 2.27 4.33 -18.76
C MET A 140 2.18 4.32 -20.30
N LEU A 141 2.85 5.26 -20.98
CA LEU A 141 2.84 5.36 -22.44
C LEU A 141 4.01 4.62 -23.10
N GLU A 142 5.15 4.56 -22.44
CA GLU A 142 6.40 3.96 -22.93
C GLU A 142 7.36 3.75 -21.75
N GLU A 143 7.88 2.53 -21.58
CA GLU A 143 8.81 2.20 -20.49
C GLU A 143 10.06 3.10 -20.49
N ASP A 144 10.54 3.48 -19.31
CA ASP A 144 11.81 4.19 -19.10
C ASP A 144 12.43 3.75 -17.76
N PRO A 145 13.29 2.72 -17.75
CA PRO A 145 13.83 2.15 -16.50
C PRO A 145 14.69 3.12 -15.68
N ASP A 146 15.31 4.12 -16.32
CA ASP A 146 16.14 5.11 -15.62
C ASP A 146 15.24 6.15 -14.91
N LEU A 147 14.13 6.55 -15.55
CA LEU A 147 13.11 7.39 -14.93
C LEU A 147 12.38 6.67 -13.79
N ASP A 148 12.02 5.41 -13.97
CA ASP A 148 11.35 4.58 -12.95
C ASP A 148 12.23 4.43 -11.68
N ALA A 149 13.50 4.04 -11.84
CA ALA A 149 14.46 3.95 -10.73
C ALA A 149 14.74 5.31 -10.05
N TYR A 150 14.57 6.42 -10.78
CA TYR A 150 14.64 7.76 -10.22
C TYR A 150 13.40 8.12 -9.39
N LEU A 151 12.18 7.74 -9.83
CA LEU A 151 10.96 7.88 -9.03
C LEU A 151 11.05 7.08 -7.73
N ASP A 152 11.51 5.84 -7.79
CA ASP A 152 11.80 4.97 -6.63
C ASP A 152 12.74 5.66 -5.61
N THR A 153 13.73 6.39 -6.12
CA THR A 153 14.66 7.18 -5.31
C THR A 153 13.98 8.37 -4.63
N LEU A 154 13.06 9.07 -5.31
CA LEU A 154 12.27 10.14 -4.71
C LEU A 154 11.28 9.61 -3.68
N ILE A 155 10.57 8.51 -3.98
CA ILE A 155 9.62 7.84 -3.07
C ILE A 155 10.31 7.47 -1.76
N ARG A 156 11.54 6.95 -1.81
CA ARG A 156 12.36 6.65 -0.64
C ARG A 156 12.75 7.90 0.18
N TYR A 157 12.94 9.06 -0.43
CA TYR A 157 13.16 10.32 0.31
C TYR A 157 11.86 10.84 0.95
N ILE A 158 10.75 10.79 0.19
CA ILE A 158 9.43 11.26 0.61
C ILE A 158 8.90 10.42 1.78
N SER A 159 8.95 9.09 1.67
CA SER A 159 8.58 8.17 2.76
C SER A 159 9.48 8.28 3.99
N GLY A 160 10.77 8.57 3.81
CA GLY A 160 11.68 8.84 4.93
C GLY A 160 11.34 10.15 5.66
N ALA A 161 10.76 11.13 4.96
CA ALA A 161 10.37 12.43 5.49
C ALA A 161 9.00 12.45 6.18
N GLN A 162 8.25 11.35 6.13
CA GLN A 162 6.94 11.21 6.76
C GLN A 162 7.09 10.92 8.26
N GLU A 163 6.33 11.63 9.10
CA GLU A 163 6.27 11.42 10.54
C GLU A 163 5.51 10.13 10.89
N GLU A 164 5.69 9.59 12.11
CA GLU A 164 5.17 8.28 12.52
C GLU A 164 3.63 8.16 12.46
N ASP A 165 2.91 9.28 12.56
CA ASP A 165 1.45 9.35 12.44
C ASP A 165 0.95 9.53 10.99
N GLY A 166 1.87 9.63 10.03
CA GLY A 166 1.60 9.85 8.61
C GLY A 166 1.66 11.31 8.17
N TYR A 167 1.91 12.28 9.05
CA TYR A 167 2.08 13.68 8.67
C TYR A 167 3.30 13.87 7.75
N LEU A 168 3.14 14.60 6.64
CA LEU A 168 4.20 14.84 5.66
C LEU A 168 4.08 16.24 5.07
N TYR A 169 4.93 17.14 5.55
CA TYR A 169 5.03 18.52 5.08
C TYR A 169 6.39 19.08 5.53
N THR A 170 7.36 19.19 4.61
CA THR A 170 8.78 19.32 5.00
C THR A 170 9.08 20.63 5.73
N ALA A 171 8.36 21.71 5.41
CA ALA A 171 8.51 23.00 6.09
C ALA A 171 8.17 22.92 7.59
N TRP A 172 7.18 22.10 8.00
CA TRP A 172 6.85 21.86 9.40
C TRP A 172 7.93 21.00 10.07
N THR A 173 8.25 19.85 9.47
CA THR A 173 9.20 18.87 10.01
C THR A 173 10.59 19.48 10.21
N LEU A 174 11.01 20.38 9.30
CA LEU A 174 12.27 21.13 9.37
C LEU A 174 12.18 22.44 10.16
N LYS A 175 11.04 22.76 10.78
CA LYS A 175 10.75 23.98 11.54
C LYS A 175 11.13 25.26 10.79
N ALA A 176 10.70 25.35 9.54
CA ALA A 176 11.14 26.40 8.64
C ALA A 176 10.78 27.81 9.11
N ASN A 177 9.68 28.01 9.86
CA ASN A 177 9.33 29.34 10.42
C ASN A 177 10.41 29.88 11.38
N ASP A 178 11.20 29.02 12.03
CA ASP A 178 12.26 29.43 12.97
C ASP A 178 13.40 30.21 12.27
N TYR A 179 13.54 30.12 10.94
CA TYR A 179 14.68 30.69 10.21
C TYR A 179 14.45 31.08 8.74
N ASN A 180 13.31 30.74 8.12
CA ASN A 180 13.05 30.96 6.70
C ASN A 180 12.09 32.15 6.48
N ASP A 181 12.44 33.03 5.54
CA ASP A 181 11.61 34.16 5.14
C ASP A 181 10.62 33.71 4.04
N PHE A 182 9.45 33.24 4.46
CA PHE A 182 8.39 32.78 3.57
C PHE A 182 7.71 33.96 2.85
N ALA A 183 7.75 33.96 1.51
CA ALA A 183 7.10 34.97 0.70
C ALA A 183 5.56 34.90 0.80
N CYS A 184 5.02 33.69 0.97
CA CYS A 184 3.69 33.46 1.49
C CYS A 184 3.57 32.04 2.06
N CYS A 185 2.39 31.75 2.60
CA CYS A 185 1.86 30.40 2.57
C CYS A 185 2.67 29.36 3.37
N SER A 186 2.81 29.57 4.68
CA SER A 186 3.44 28.64 5.63
C SER A 186 2.46 28.14 6.70
N TYR A 187 2.89 27.12 7.43
CA TYR A 187 2.18 26.51 8.55
C TYR A 187 2.02 27.45 9.76
N SER A 188 1.09 27.12 10.65
CA SER A 188 0.86 27.83 11.90
C SER A 188 1.73 27.26 13.02
N GLU A 189 2.44 28.10 13.76
CA GLU A 189 3.22 27.67 14.93
C GLU A 189 2.36 27.15 16.09
N ALA A 190 1.03 27.37 16.05
CA ALA A 190 0.11 26.87 17.07
C ALA A 190 -0.08 25.34 17.03
N GLY A 191 0.19 24.70 15.89
CA GLY A 191 -0.02 23.27 15.68
C GLY A 191 -0.15 22.89 14.21
N GLN A 192 0.03 21.60 13.91
CA GLN A 192 -0.39 21.03 12.62
C GLN A 192 -1.87 21.36 12.36
N TRP A 193 -2.24 21.54 11.10
CA TRP A 193 -3.60 21.79 10.60
C TRP A 193 -4.22 23.15 10.97
N GLU A 194 -3.76 23.83 12.03
CA GLU A 194 -4.25 25.14 12.45
C GLU A 194 -4.12 26.22 11.34
N GLY A 195 -3.12 26.09 10.46
CA GLY A 195 -2.92 26.97 9.30
C GLY A 195 -3.77 26.65 8.06
N THR A 196 -4.46 25.51 8.05
CA THR A 196 -5.05 24.92 6.83
C THR A 196 -6.27 25.67 6.31
N SER A 197 -7.04 26.33 7.19
CA SER A 197 -8.13 27.23 6.78
C SER A 197 -7.64 28.56 6.17
N GLY A 198 -6.35 28.86 6.33
CA GLY A 198 -5.67 30.01 5.75
C GLY A 198 -4.88 29.62 4.51
N ALA A 199 -3.55 29.70 4.61
CA ALA A 199 -2.64 29.53 3.48
C ALA A 199 -1.51 28.52 3.74
N SER A 200 -1.61 27.62 4.71
CA SER A 200 -0.51 26.67 4.97
C SER A 200 -0.24 25.69 3.83
N HIS A 201 -1.25 25.41 2.99
CA HIS A 201 -1.19 24.43 1.91
C HIS A 201 -0.94 22.98 2.37
N GLU A 202 -1.16 22.65 3.65
CA GLU A 202 -1.01 21.27 4.17
C GLU A 202 -1.90 20.27 3.39
N PHE A 203 -3.20 20.56 3.24
CA PHE A 203 -4.11 19.74 2.41
C PHE A 203 -3.83 19.84 0.90
N TYR A 204 -3.21 20.93 0.42
CA TYR A 204 -2.86 21.09 -0.99
C TYR A 204 -1.65 20.20 -1.35
N ASN A 205 -0.63 20.16 -0.49
CA ASN A 205 0.50 19.26 -0.63
C ASN A 205 0.04 17.80 -0.55
N ALA A 206 -0.81 17.46 0.41
CA ALA A 206 -1.40 16.12 0.51
C ALA A 206 -2.23 15.75 -0.74
N GLY A 207 -3.00 16.67 -1.31
CA GLY A 207 -3.74 16.45 -2.56
C GLY A 207 -2.83 16.05 -3.72
N HIS A 208 -1.81 16.86 -4.03
CA HIS A 208 -0.84 16.56 -5.09
C HIS A 208 -0.03 15.28 -4.82
N MET A 209 0.26 14.97 -3.54
CA MET A 209 0.88 13.71 -3.16
C MET A 209 -0.02 12.50 -3.51
N TYR A 210 -1.33 12.58 -3.25
CA TYR A 210 -2.27 11.51 -3.59
C TYR A 210 -2.47 11.37 -5.11
N GLU A 211 -2.53 12.48 -5.86
CA GLU A 211 -2.59 12.45 -7.33
C GLU A 211 -1.35 11.73 -7.90
N ALA A 212 -0.15 12.13 -7.45
CA ALA A 212 1.11 11.49 -7.83
C ALA A 212 1.19 10.01 -7.42
N ALA A 213 0.73 9.65 -6.23
CA ALA A 213 0.77 8.27 -5.73
C ALA A 213 -0.20 7.36 -6.50
N VAL A 214 -1.40 7.84 -6.86
CA VAL A 214 -2.35 7.08 -7.69
C VAL A 214 -1.84 6.93 -9.12
N ALA A 215 -1.27 8.00 -9.70
CA ALA A 215 -0.64 7.93 -11.02
C ALA A 215 0.53 6.92 -11.02
N HIS A 216 1.40 6.95 -10.02
CA HIS A 216 2.52 6.01 -9.94
C HIS A 216 2.08 4.56 -9.69
N PHE A 217 1.05 4.32 -8.88
CA PHE A 217 0.50 2.96 -8.67
C PHE A 217 -0.10 2.33 -9.94
N LEU A 218 -0.51 3.14 -10.90
CA LEU A 218 -1.11 2.69 -12.17
C LEU A 218 -0.09 2.56 -13.31
N ALA A 219 1.17 2.96 -13.10
CA ALA A 219 2.25 2.95 -14.09
C ALA A 219 2.95 1.59 -14.19
#